data_AF-A0A661QCD1-F1
#
_entry.id   AF-A0A661QCD1-F1
#
_cell.length_a   1.000
_cell.length_b   1.000
_cell.length_c   1.000
_cell.angle_alpha   90.00
_cell.angle_beta   90.00
_cell.angle_gamma   90.00
#
_symmetry.space_group_name_H-M   'P 1'
#
loop_
_entity.id
_entity.type
_entity.pdbx_description
1 polymer ?
#
loop_
_entity_poly.entity_id
_entity_poly.type
_entity_poly.pdbx_seq_one_letter_code
_entity_poly.pdbx_strand_id
1 'polypeptide(L)'
;IMALMASGQNSESAVINDALSFLKTLQTNNGGFQSWGVANAASTAWAVLAIVAAGQDPTSVDWRTNGFSPIDFLLNLQQRNGCFNWSIHQSLNPEWMTSYVIPALLGKPYPIEIYESEYGEDGNDDSGNGNNGENDNSDNGGGDNDVDEDEYEWRGNIRIEGQTGTIWNGEVCLSDSLITALNESSGETEEYYIPYPSVLGALDEASHQGGFSYLVVYYPSWDAFYVKTIAGESDWWHYWVDYTLPMVDAGHYKLTENEEEVLWGYLEDWSAHALRIKVSKNTVNVFEKFTVTVYNESLSPVENAVVYVDSSEYLTDENGNVTLSLSVAGDYEIYAEKNGYVRSEKTTVHVEKVVEIVKPADNAVYLWNKKTKIPYCGILILGHIDIEVETIDDVEKVEFYVDDKLEYTDTEQPFEWRLNQKSFFKKTTIKAKAYIMDNDDTFHTIRQLLMYIDLLSEKYSTIRVFDALKTHLQSLKEPILSQNSFADEKEVVVLNLFPCIHRGD
;
A
#
# COMPACT_ATOMS: atom_id res chain seq x y z
N ILE A 1 15.83 -29.55 22.26
CA ILE A 1 16.58 -29.86 23.50
C ILE A 1 15.73 -30.67 24.47
N MET A 2 14.61 -30.16 24.99
CA MET A 2 13.77 -30.89 25.97
C MET A 2 13.40 -32.32 25.52
N ALA A 3 12.93 -32.51 24.27
CA ALA A 3 12.62 -33.84 23.74
C ALA A 3 13.83 -34.78 23.68
N LEU A 4 15.01 -34.27 23.31
CA LEU A 4 16.25 -35.05 23.30
C LEU A 4 16.62 -35.49 24.72
N MET A 5 16.54 -34.57 25.69
CA MET A 5 16.79 -34.88 27.10
C MET A 5 15.80 -35.94 27.62
N ALA A 6 14.52 -35.80 27.28
CA ALA A 6 13.48 -36.78 27.64
C ALA A 6 13.75 -38.16 27.03
N SER A 7 14.26 -38.23 25.79
CA SER A 7 14.65 -39.49 25.14
C SER A 7 15.93 -40.14 25.71
N GLY A 8 16.53 -39.57 26.76
CA GLY A 8 17.73 -40.10 27.41
C GLY A 8 19.05 -39.64 26.78
N GLN A 9 19.02 -38.63 25.90
CA GLN A 9 20.25 -38.04 25.36
C GLN A 9 21.11 -37.46 26.48
N ASN A 10 22.40 -37.73 26.44
CA ASN A 10 23.35 -37.18 27.42
C ASN A 10 23.42 -35.63 27.29
N SER A 11 23.28 -34.93 28.42
CA SER A 11 23.38 -33.46 28.49
C SER A 11 24.71 -32.91 27.97
N GLU A 12 25.80 -33.68 28.09
CA GLU A 12 27.14 -33.31 27.63
C GLU A 12 27.41 -33.70 26.17
N SER A 13 26.41 -34.24 25.47
CA SER A 13 26.58 -34.61 24.07
C SER A 13 26.78 -33.38 23.18
N ALA A 14 27.53 -33.54 22.10
CA ALA A 14 27.77 -32.48 21.11
C ALA A 14 26.45 -31.87 20.62
N VAL A 15 25.42 -32.67 20.37
CA VAL A 15 24.10 -32.20 19.91
C VAL A 15 23.42 -31.25 20.90
N ILE A 16 23.48 -31.54 22.20
CA ILE A 16 22.89 -30.66 23.22
C ILE A 16 23.71 -29.37 23.34
N ASN A 17 25.04 -29.50 23.36
CA ASN A 17 25.95 -28.35 23.43
C ASN A 17 25.83 -27.41 22.21
N ASP A 18 25.69 -27.97 21.01
CA ASP A 18 25.49 -27.21 19.77
C ASP A 18 24.16 -26.47 19.79
N ALA A 19 23.08 -27.13 20.25
CA ALA A 19 21.77 -26.51 20.37
C ALA A 19 21.73 -25.38 21.42
N LEU A 20 22.37 -25.56 22.58
CA LEU A 20 22.51 -24.50 23.59
C LEU A 20 23.37 -23.34 23.08
N SER A 21 24.44 -23.63 22.34
CA SER A 21 25.29 -22.62 21.71
C SER A 21 24.50 -21.79 20.70
N PHE A 22 23.65 -22.42 19.88
CA PHE A 22 22.74 -21.72 18.99
C PHE A 22 21.78 -20.80 19.77
N LEU A 23 21.13 -21.28 20.82
CA LEU A 23 20.28 -20.43 21.67
C LEU A 23 21.06 -19.21 22.18
N LYS A 24 22.31 -19.42 22.63
CA LYS A 24 23.16 -18.32 23.11
C LYS A 24 23.41 -17.23 22.06
N THR A 25 23.47 -17.57 20.77
CA THR A 25 23.59 -16.58 19.68
C THR A 25 22.34 -15.71 19.50
N LEU A 26 21.18 -16.18 19.94
CA LEU A 26 19.91 -15.45 19.89
C LEU A 26 19.65 -14.63 21.16
N GLN A 27 20.48 -14.76 22.18
CA GLN A 27 20.33 -13.99 23.42
C GLN A 27 20.75 -12.53 23.20
N THR A 28 19.86 -11.60 23.53
CA THR A 28 20.07 -10.16 23.34
C THR A 28 20.64 -9.50 24.60
N ASN A 29 21.01 -8.22 24.50
CA ASN A 29 21.63 -7.45 25.59
C ASN A 29 20.75 -7.24 26.82
N ASN A 30 19.46 -7.53 26.75
CA ASN A 30 18.55 -7.46 27.90
C ASN A 30 18.34 -8.82 28.59
N GLY A 31 19.06 -9.86 28.15
CA GLY A 31 18.97 -11.21 28.70
C GLY A 31 17.91 -12.10 28.04
N GLY A 32 16.94 -11.53 27.31
CA GLY A 32 15.92 -12.27 26.57
C GLY A 32 16.42 -12.83 25.24
N PHE A 33 15.74 -13.84 24.72
CA PHE A 33 16.06 -14.48 23.43
C PHE A 33 15.18 -13.92 22.31
N GLN A 34 15.78 -13.55 21.18
CA GLN A 34 15.03 -13.03 20.05
C GLN A 34 14.47 -14.11 19.14
N SER A 35 13.28 -13.83 18.62
CA SER A 35 12.72 -14.43 17.42
C SER A 35 12.08 -13.30 16.63
N TRP A 36 12.10 -13.36 15.30
CA TRP A 36 11.51 -12.30 14.46
C TRP A 36 12.11 -10.91 14.74
N GLY A 37 13.42 -10.87 15.00
CA GLY A 37 14.17 -9.63 15.26
C GLY A 37 13.95 -9.00 16.65
N VAL A 38 13.11 -9.55 17.51
CA VAL A 38 12.78 -8.97 18.82
C VAL A 38 12.84 -10.00 19.94
N ALA A 39 13.47 -9.63 21.06
CA ALA A 39 13.42 -10.41 22.30
C ALA A 39 11.99 -10.47 22.85
N ASN A 40 11.47 -11.66 23.10
CA ASN A 40 10.07 -11.85 23.51
C ASN A 40 9.87 -12.95 24.55
N ALA A 41 8.72 -12.94 25.22
CA ALA A 41 8.34 -13.83 26.29
C ALA A 41 8.31 -15.30 25.85
N ALA A 42 7.72 -15.59 24.68
CA ALA A 42 7.57 -16.96 24.18
C ALA A 42 8.93 -17.63 23.93
N SER A 43 9.79 -17.03 23.09
CA SER A 43 11.12 -17.58 22.81
C SER A 43 11.98 -17.67 24.07
N THR A 44 11.91 -16.66 24.94
CA THR A 44 12.70 -16.66 26.19
C THR A 44 12.23 -17.74 27.15
N ALA A 45 10.91 -17.93 27.32
CA ALA A 45 10.36 -18.97 28.18
C ALA A 45 10.76 -20.37 27.70
N TRP A 46 10.62 -20.66 26.41
CA TRP A 46 11.02 -21.95 25.83
C TRP A 46 12.54 -22.19 25.91
N ALA A 47 13.35 -21.15 25.73
CA ALA A 47 14.80 -21.23 25.93
C ALA A 47 15.17 -21.54 27.39
N VAL A 48 14.52 -20.88 28.36
CA VAL A 48 14.69 -21.15 29.80
C VAL A 48 14.37 -22.62 30.10
N LEU A 49 13.24 -23.13 29.62
CA LEU A 49 12.85 -24.52 29.82
C LEU A 49 13.87 -25.50 29.20
N ALA A 50 14.41 -25.17 28.02
CA ALA A 50 15.46 -25.97 27.38
C ALA A 50 16.77 -25.98 28.17
N ILE A 51 17.20 -24.83 28.70
CA ILE A 51 18.39 -24.69 29.55
C ILE A 51 18.25 -25.54 30.81
N VAL A 52 17.10 -25.44 31.48
CA VAL A 52 16.80 -26.22 32.69
C VAL A 52 16.74 -27.71 32.40
N ALA A 53 16.10 -28.12 31.30
CA ALA A 53 16.04 -29.53 30.90
C ALA A 53 17.43 -30.13 30.61
N ALA A 54 18.38 -29.32 30.11
CA ALA A 54 19.77 -29.71 29.92
C ALA A 54 20.58 -29.73 31.23
N GLY A 55 19.97 -29.42 32.38
CA GLY A 55 20.61 -29.39 33.69
C GLY A 55 21.39 -28.10 33.98
N GLN A 56 21.25 -27.06 33.16
CA GLN A 56 21.91 -25.77 33.36
C GLN A 56 21.01 -24.79 34.13
N ASP A 57 21.64 -23.81 34.80
CA ASP A 57 20.95 -22.76 35.54
C ASP A 57 20.77 -21.51 34.64
N PRO A 58 19.54 -21.13 34.26
CA PRO A 58 19.27 -19.96 33.42
C PRO A 58 19.58 -18.63 34.11
N THR A 59 19.84 -18.60 35.42
CA THR A 59 20.25 -17.39 36.17
C THR A 59 21.77 -17.25 36.33
N SER A 60 22.52 -18.28 35.92
CA SER A 60 23.98 -18.32 36.03
C SER A 60 24.68 -17.30 35.14
N VAL A 61 25.98 -17.07 35.41
CA VAL A 61 26.80 -16.14 34.64
C VAL A 61 26.87 -16.52 33.15
N ASP A 62 26.83 -17.82 32.85
CA ASP A 62 26.90 -18.34 31.48
C ASP A 62 25.67 -17.99 30.65
N TRP A 63 24.55 -17.68 31.31
CA TRP A 63 23.30 -17.23 30.69
C TRP A 63 23.00 -15.75 30.90
N ARG A 64 23.98 -14.94 31.30
CA ARG A 64 23.82 -13.48 31.37
C ARG A 64 24.40 -12.77 30.16
N THR A 65 23.72 -11.71 29.73
CA THR A 65 24.24 -10.73 28.78
C THR A 65 24.03 -9.34 29.37
N ASN A 66 25.08 -8.52 29.41
CA ASN A 66 25.05 -7.18 30.05
C ASN A 66 24.51 -7.20 31.50
N GLY A 67 24.75 -8.30 32.24
CA GLY A 67 24.29 -8.49 33.62
C GLY A 67 22.86 -9.03 33.75
N PHE A 68 22.05 -9.03 32.70
CA PHE A 68 20.67 -9.52 32.73
C PHE A 68 20.58 -11.00 32.33
N SER A 69 19.80 -11.77 33.09
CA SER A 69 19.45 -13.15 32.79
C SER A 69 18.12 -13.24 32.00
N PRO A 70 17.84 -14.39 31.37
CA PRO A 70 16.54 -14.70 30.79
C PRO A 70 15.38 -14.53 31.77
N ILE A 71 15.60 -14.86 33.04
CA ILE A 71 14.59 -14.71 34.10
C ILE A 71 14.32 -13.23 34.39
N ASP A 72 15.38 -12.40 34.45
CA ASP A 72 15.24 -10.95 34.62
C ASP A 72 14.42 -10.34 33.47
N PHE A 73 14.65 -10.80 32.24
CA PHE A 73 13.88 -10.37 31.07
C PHE A 73 12.39 -10.74 31.19
N LEU A 74 12.06 -12.01 31.50
CA LEU A 74 10.67 -12.45 31.65
C LEU A 74 9.93 -11.69 32.75
N LEU A 75 10.56 -11.47 33.90
CA LEU A 75 9.97 -10.69 35.00
C LEU A 75 9.72 -9.24 34.62
N ASN A 76 10.56 -8.65 33.76
CA ASN A 76 10.37 -7.29 33.25
C ASN A 76 9.16 -7.16 32.30
N LEU A 77 8.64 -8.28 31.78
CA LEU A 77 7.43 -8.27 30.94
C LEU A 77 6.13 -8.37 31.75
N GLN A 78 6.20 -8.62 33.06
CA GLN A 78 5.01 -8.76 33.89
C GLN A 78 4.27 -7.44 34.08
N GLN A 79 2.96 -7.46 33.84
CA GLN A 79 2.05 -6.33 33.98
C GLN A 79 1.42 -6.28 35.38
N ARG A 80 0.79 -5.15 35.71
CA ARG A 80 0.15 -4.94 37.04
C ARG A 80 -0.97 -5.93 37.35
N ASN A 81 -1.69 -6.40 36.33
CA ASN A 81 -2.73 -7.43 36.44
C ASN A 81 -2.15 -8.85 36.49
N GLY A 82 -0.82 -9.01 36.44
CA GLY A 82 -0.12 -10.29 36.60
C GLY A 82 0.16 -11.04 35.31
N CYS A 83 -0.43 -10.65 34.16
CA CYS A 83 -0.10 -11.25 32.87
C CYS A 83 1.28 -10.78 32.37
N PHE A 84 1.79 -11.44 31.33
CA PHE A 84 3.06 -11.10 30.71
C PHE A 84 2.85 -10.58 29.29
N ASN A 85 3.50 -9.47 28.94
CA ASN A 85 3.53 -8.98 27.56
C ASN A 85 4.40 -9.87 26.67
N TRP A 86 4.16 -9.85 25.35
CA TRP A 86 5.00 -10.55 24.40
C TRP A 86 6.40 -9.93 24.32
N SER A 87 6.52 -8.61 24.23
CA SER A 87 7.81 -7.90 24.32
C SER A 87 7.69 -6.64 25.19
N ILE A 88 8.81 -5.93 25.38
CA ILE A 88 8.85 -4.71 26.23
C ILE A 88 7.85 -3.66 25.73
N HIS A 89 7.58 -3.61 24.43
CA HIS A 89 6.75 -2.57 23.80
C HIS A 89 5.44 -3.10 23.19
N GLN A 90 5.17 -4.40 23.27
CA GLN A 90 4.00 -5.01 22.63
C GLN A 90 3.33 -6.03 23.54
N SER A 91 2.03 -5.85 23.75
CA SER A 91 1.16 -6.80 24.45
C SER A 91 0.41 -7.63 23.40
N LEU A 92 0.82 -8.89 23.21
CA LEU A 92 0.20 -9.83 22.27
C LEU A 92 -0.05 -11.14 23.01
N ASN A 93 -1.27 -11.70 22.87
CA ASN A 93 -1.72 -12.97 23.47
C ASN A 93 -1.26 -13.16 24.94
N PRO A 94 -1.63 -12.26 25.86
CA PRO A 94 -1.13 -12.28 27.23
C PRO A 94 -1.42 -13.59 27.95
N GLU A 95 -2.51 -14.29 27.61
CA GLU A 95 -2.86 -15.62 28.12
C GLU A 95 -1.81 -16.67 27.71
N TRP A 96 -1.43 -16.70 26.43
CA TRP A 96 -0.38 -17.58 25.92
C TRP A 96 1.00 -17.22 26.47
N MET A 97 1.35 -15.93 26.52
CA MET A 97 2.62 -15.53 27.10
C MET A 97 2.69 -15.94 28.57
N THR A 98 1.61 -15.74 29.31
CA THR A 98 1.53 -16.17 30.71
C THR A 98 1.65 -17.69 30.85
N SER A 99 1.02 -18.47 29.97
CA SER A 99 1.08 -19.94 30.01
C SER A 99 2.47 -20.50 29.69
N TYR A 100 3.27 -19.82 28.87
CA TYR A 100 4.68 -20.17 28.63
C TYR A 100 5.60 -19.71 29.76
N VAL A 101 5.41 -18.49 30.25
CA VAL A 101 6.32 -17.88 31.23
C VAL A 101 6.21 -18.56 32.60
N ILE A 102 5.02 -19.00 33.03
CA ILE A 102 4.86 -19.62 34.35
C ILE A 102 5.73 -20.88 34.53
N PRO A 103 5.67 -21.91 33.64
CA PRO A 103 6.56 -23.07 33.73
C PRO A 103 8.04 -22.69 33.71
N ALA A 104 8.42 -21.70 32.89
CA ALA A 104 9.80 -21.22 32.78
C ALA A 104 10.30 -20.61 34.09
N LEU A 105 9.51 -19.74 34.72
CA LEU A 105 9.83 -19.14 36.02
C LEU A 105 9.86 -20.17 37.16
N LEU A 106 9.07 -21.25 37.05
CA LEU A 106 9.11 -22.37 37.98
C LEU A 106 10.31 -23.31 37.76
N GLY A 107 11.04 -23.15 36.64
CA GLY A 107 12.11 -24.06 36.26
C GLY A 107 11.60 -25.48 36.03
N LYS A 108 10.40 -25.64 35.46
CA LYS A 108 9.77 -26.93 35.23
C LYS A 108 9.50 -27.14 33.74
N PRO A 109 10.43 -27.80 33.02
CA PRO A 109 10.22 -28.26 31.65
C PRO A 109 8.90 -29.01 31.49
N TYR A 110 8.25 -28.88 30.34
CA TYR A 110 7.03 -29.63 30.04
C TYR A 110 7.28 -31.14 30.12
N PRO A 111 6.35 -31.93 30.68
CA PRO A 111 6.45 -33.39 30.64
C PRO A 111 6.40 -33.85 29.17
N ILE A 112 7.32 -34.72 28.78
CA ILE A 112 7.36 -35.33 27.45
C ILE A 112 7.09 -36.81 27.64
N GLU A 113 5.95 -37.27 27.13
CA GLU A 113 5.58 -38.69 27.14
C GLU A 113 6.42 -39.44 26.10
N ILE A 114 6.98 -40.59 26.49
CA ILE A 114 7.76 -41.45 25.61
C ILE A 114 6.84 -42.58 25.16
N TYR A 115 6.50 -42.61 23.88
CA TYR A 115 5.79 -43.74 23.28
C TYR A 115 6.80 -44.73 22.74
N GLU A 116 6.88 -45.92 23.37
CA GLU A 116 7.62 -47.04 22.79
C GLU A 116 6.80 -47.63 21.63
N SER A 117 7.37 -47.67 20.43
CA SER A 117 6.72 -48.33 19.30
C SER A 117 6.77 -49.84 19.49
N GLU A 118 5.62 -50.49 19.69
CA GLU A 118 5.52 -51.95 19.68
C GLU A 118 5.76 -52.50 18.26
N TYR A 119 7.00 -52.94 17.99
CA TYR A 119 7.28 -53.91 16.93
C TYR A 119 8.10 -55.05 17.54
N GLY A 120 7.45 -56.17 17.87
CA GLY A 120 8.12 -57.42 18.20
C GLY A 120 7.35 -58.44 19.05
N GLU A 121 6.54 -59.25 18.36
CA GLU A 121 6.19 -60.66 18.64
C GLU A 121 5.27 -61.06 19.84
N ASP A 122 4.18 -61.73 19.42
CA ASP A 122 3.44 -62.81 20.06
C ASP A 122 2.42 -62.55 21.19
N GLY A 123 1.14 -62.66 20.82
CA GLY A 123 0.35 -63.81 21.26
C GLY A 123 -0.79 -63.59 22.25
N ASN A 124 -2.03 -63.74 21.74
CA ASN A 124 -3.28 -64.16 22.39
C ASN A 124 -4.06 -63.21 23.32
N ASP A 125 -5.32 -62.99 22.90
CA ASP A 125 -6.58 -63.03 23.63
C ASP A 125 -6.64 -62.49 25.08
N ASP A 126 -7.46 -61.47 25.33
CA ASP A 126 -8.82 -61.71 25.83
C ASP A 126 -9.69 -60.44 25.75
N SER A 127 -10.94 -60.68 25.38
CA SER A 127 -12.11 -59.82 25.42
C SER A 127 -12.46 -59.30 26.82
N GLY A 128 -12.89 -58.04 26.93
CA GLY A 128 -13.32 -57.45 28.19
C GLY A 128 -14.14 -56.17 28.04
N ASN A 129 -15.43 -56.33 27.79
CA ASN A 129 -16.48 -55.32 27.81
C ASN A 129 -16.60 -54.65 29.20
N GLY A 130 -16.78 -53.33 29.25
CA GLY A 130 -16.92 -52.58 30.51
C GLY A 130 -17.56 -51.20 30.31
N ASN A 131 -18.88 -51.18 30.45
CA ASN A 131 -19.80 -50.05 30.29
C ASN A 131 -19.84 -49.12 31.53
N ASN A 132 -20.25 -47.87 31.31
CA ASN A 132 -21.03 -46.96 32.19
C ASN A 132 -20.41 -46.23 33.40
N GLY A 133 -20.84 -44.96 33.52
CA GLY A 133 -20.92 -44.18 34.76
C GLY A 133 -20.85 -42.66 34.49
N GLU A 134 -21.93 -42.03 34.02
CA GLU A 134 -22.80 -41.13 34.81
C GLU A 134 -22.20 -39.73 35.03
N ASN A 135 -22.65 -38.71 34.29
CA ASN A 135 -23.75 -37.79 34.63
C ASN A 135 -23.63 -37.17 36.03
N ASP A 136 -23.35 -35.86 36.06
CA ASP A 136 -24.03 -34.97 37.00
C ASP A 136 -24.39 -33.65 36.31
N ASN A 137 -25.69 -33.39 36.28
CA ASN A 137 -26.36 -32.23 35.73
C ASN A 137 -27.04 -31.53 36.92
N SER A 138 -26.75 -30.25 37.14
CA SER A 138 -27.60 -29.32 37.90
C SER A 138 -27.15 -27.90 37.56
N ASP A 139 -27.75 -27.23 36.57
CA ASP A 139 -29.08 -26.60 36.52
C ASP A 139 -29.10 -25.15 37.07
N ASN A 140 -29.36 -24.26 36.11
CA ASN A 140 -29.99 -22.94 36.11
C ASN A 140 -29.79 -21.93 37.24
N GLY A 141 -29.34 -20.75 36.80
CA GLY A 141 -29.82 -19.46 37.30
C GLY A 141 -30.05 -18.52 36.11
N GLY A 142 -31.29 -18.46 35.63
CA GLY A 142 -31.71 -17.57 34.54
C GLY A 142 -31.54 -16.09 34.88
N GLY A 143 -31.07 -15.34 33.91
CA GLY A 143 -31.02 -13.89 33.87
C GLY A 143 -31.34 -13.45 32.46
N ASP A 144 -32.62 -13.33 32.20
CA ASP A 144 -33.22 -12.70 31.03
C ASP A 144 -32.67 -11.27 30.92
N ASN A 145 -31.80 -11.05 29.94
CA ASN A 145 -31.33 -9.73 29.52
C ASN A 145 -31.30 -9.78 27.99
N ASP A 146 -32.50 -9.70 27.39
CA ASP A 146 -32.68 -9.13 26.05
C ASP A 146 -32.12 -7.70 26.08
N VAL A 147 -30.82 -7.59 25.84
CA VAL A 147 -30.20 -6.38 25.33
C VAL A 147 -30.04 -6.67 23.86
N ASP A 148 -30.80 -5.98 23.02
CA ASP A 148 -30.53 -5.87 21.59
C ASP A 148 -29.08 -5.35 21.46
N GLU A 149 -28.10 -6.27 21.35
CA GLU A 149 -26.77 -5.95 20.86
C GLU A 149 -26.97 -5.62 19.39
N ASP A 150 -26.99 -4.33 19.07
CA ASP A 150 -26.91 -3.85 17.69
C ASP A 150 -25.80 -4.64 16.99
N GLU A 151 -26.18 -5.51 16.07
CA GLU A 151 -25.28 -6.45 15.39
C GLU A 151 -24.23 -5.64 14.63
N TYR A 152 -23.02 -5.57 15.18
CA TYR A 152 -21.96 -4.74 14.65
C TYR A 152 -21.53 -5.26 13.27
N GLU A 153 -21.66 -4.41 12.26
CA GLU A 153 -21.24 -4.66 10.88
C GLU A 153 -19.93 -3.91 10.60
N TRP A 154 -18.90 -4.64 10.15
CA TRP A 154 -17.65 -4.05 9.69
C TRP A 154 -17.74 -3.70 8.21
N ARG A 155 -17.20 -2.53 7.86
CA ARG A 155 -17.06 -2.04 6.48
C ARG A 155 -15.63 -1.55 6.30
N GLY A 156 -14.92 -2.15 5.36
CA GLY A 156 -13.55 -1.76 5.06
C GLY A 156 -13.05 -2.39 3.76
N ASN A 157 -11.84 -2.00 3.37
CA ASN A 157 -11.24 -2.45 2.12
C ASN A 157 -10.44 -3.73 2.35
N ILE A 158 -10.66 -4.74 1.50
CA ILE A 158 -9.76 -5.88 1.38
C ILE A 158 -8.91 -5.74 0.13
N ARG A 159 -7.61 -5.98 0.28
CA ARG A 159 -6.67 -6.17 -0.83
C ARG A 159 -6.00 -7.52 -0.71
N ILE A 160 -5.94 -8.25 -1.83
CA ILE A 160 -5.36 -9.60 -1.92
C ILE A 160 -4.29 -9.59 -2.99
N GLU A 161 -3.03 -9.72 -2.56
CA GLU A 161 -1.86 -9.72 -3.41
C GLU A 161 -1.31 -11.14 -3.55
N GLY A 162 -1.46 -11.73 -4.74
CA GLY A 162 -0.89 -13.04 -5.07
C GLY A 162 0.55 -12.94 -5.60
N GLN A 163 1.08 -14.05 -6.07
CA GLN A 163 2.45 -14.17 -6.57
C GLN A 163 2.78 -13.16 -7.68
N THR A 164 1.89 -13.02 -8.66
CA THR A 164 2.18 -12.23 -9.88
C THR A 164 1.32 -10.99 -10.06
N GLY A 165 0.32 -10.77 -9.20
CA GLY A 165 -0.54 -9.59 -9.28
C GLY A 165 -1.60 -9.56 -8.19
N THR A 166 -2.31 -8.43 -8.13
CA THR A 166 -3.49 -8.26 -7.27
C THR A 166 -4.59 -9.22 -7.75
N ILE A 167 -5.02 -10.11 -6.87
CA ILE A 167 -6.14 -11.03 -7.12
C ILE A 167 -7.45 -10.28 -6.98
N TRP A 168 -7.56 -9.47 -5.93
CA TRP A 168 -8.78 -8.71 -5.65
C TRP A 168 -8.46 -7.47 -4.79
N ASN A 169 -9.19 -6.39 -5.02
CA ASN A 169 -9.13 -5.18 -4.21
C ASN A 169 -10.50 -4.50 -4.22
N GLY A 170 -11.10 -4.28 -3.06
CA GLY A 170 -12.41 -3.64 -2.95
C GLY A 170 -12.95 -3.59 -1.53
N GLU A 171 -14.07 -2.89 -1.36
CA GLU A 171 -14.77 -2.79 -0.08
C GLU A 171 -15.66 -4.01 0.16
N VAL A 172 -15.62 -4.54 1.38
CA VAL A 172 -16.54 -5.58 1.85
C VAL A 172 -17.33 -5.10 3.06
N CYS A 173 -18.42 -5.81 3.34
CA CYS A 173 -19.35 -5.48 4.39
C CYS A 173 -19.83 -6.79 5.02
N LEU A 174 -19.63 -6.98 6.32
CA LEU A 174 -20.01 -8.22 7.00
C LEU A 174 -20.31 -8.01 8.49
N SER A 175 -21.18 -8.85 9.04
CA SER A 175 -21.38 -9.03 10.48
C SER A 175 -20.84 -10.40 10.89
N ASP A 176 -21.68 -11.43 11.00
CA ASP A 176 -21.25 -12.81 11.21
C ASP A 176 -20.84 -13.49 9.91
N SER A 177 -20.28 -14.69 10.01
CA SER A 177 -19.95 -15.52 8.83
C SER A 177 -20.07 -17.00 9.12
N LEU A 178 -20.39 -17.78 8.08
CA LEU A 178 -20.40 -19.23 8.10
C LEU A 178 -19.29 -19.75 7.18
N ILE A 179 -18.19 -20.18 7.77
CA ILE A 179 -16.98 -20.58 7.02
C ILE A 179 -16.97 -22.09 6.82
N THR A 180 -16.76 -22.51 5.57
CA THR A 180 -16.52 -23.91 5.23
C THR A 180 -15.02 -24.22 5.30
N ALA A 181 -14.61 -25.12 6.19
CA ALA A 181 -13.20 -25.49 6.36
C ALA A 181 -12.99 -27.01 6.39
N LEU A 182 -11.82 -27.46 5.93
CA LEU A 182 -11.37 -28.85 6.10
C LEU A 182 -10.87 -29.04 7.53
N ASN A 183 -11.54 -29.86 8.31
CA ASN A 183 -11.08 -30.20 9.65
C ASN A 183 -9.92 -31.20 9.54
N GLU A 184 -8.76 -30.82 10.09
CA GLU A 184 -7.54 -31.62 9.99
C GLU A 184 -7.68 -32.99 10.67
N SER A 185 -8.40 -33.05 11.79
CA SER A 185 -8.52 -34.27 12.60
C SER A 185 -9.56 -35.25 12.04
N SER A 186 -10.68 -34.76 11.49
CA SER A 186 -11.70 -35.62 10.86
C SER A 186 -11.39 -35.94 9.39
N GLY A 187 -10.67 -35.04 8.71
CA GLY A 187 -10.47 -35.09 7.25
C GLY A 187 -11.72 -34.72 6.45
N GLU A 188 -12.77 -34.24 7.10
CA GLU A 188 -14.03 -33.85 6.49
C GLU A 188 -14.16 -32.32 6.38
N THR A 189 -14.95 -31.87 5.43
CA THR A 189 -15.31 -30.46 5.29
C THR A 189 -16.52 -30.16 6.17
N GLU A 190 -16.37 -29.17 7.05
CA GLU A 190 -17.34 -28.80 8.07
C GLU A 190 -17.62 -27.29 8.01
N GLU A 191 -18.79 -26.86 8.49
CA GLU A 191 -19.19 -25.45 8.58
C GLU A 191 -18.93 -24.92 10.00
N TYR A 192 -18.31 -23.74 10.08
CA TYR A 192 -17.92 -23.07 11.31
C TYR A 192 -18.57 -21.70 11.37
N TYR A 193 -19.40 -21.46 12.39
CA TYR A 193 -20.07 -20.18 12.60
C TYR A 193 -19.17 -19.23 13.41
N ILE A 194 -18.90 -18.05 12.86
CA ILE A 194 -18.10 -17.00 13.48
C ILE A 194 -19.04 -15.82 13.77
N PRO A 195 -19.41 -15.56 15.04
CA PRO A 195 -20.48 -14.62 15.42
C PRO A 195 -20.02 -13.15 15.49
N TYR A 196 -19.06 -12.76 14.65
CA TYR A 196 -18.52 -11.40 14.58
C TYR A 196 -17.75 -11.18 13.27
N PRO A 197 -17.53 -9.91 12.86
CA PRO A 197 -16.80 -9.62 11.64
C PRO A 197 -15.34 -10.02 11.84
N SER A 198 -14.94 -11.12 11.22
CA SER A 198 -13.58 -11.63 11.29
C SER A 198 -12.82 -11.34 10.00
N VAL A 199 -11.49 -11.38 10.09
CA VAL A 199 -10.63 -11.29 8.89
C VAL A 199 -10.94 -12.42 7.90
N LEU A 200 -11.26 -13.61 8.39
CA LEU A 200 -11.64 -14.75 7.57
C LEU A 200 -13.01 -14.58 6.93
N GLY A 201 -13.98 -14.02 7.66
CA GLY A 201 -15.27 -13.64 7.10
C GLY A 201 -15.12 -12.59 6.00
N ALA A 202 -14.22 -11.62 6.19
CA ALA A 202 -13.97 -10.59 5.21
C ALA A 202 -13.34 -11.19 3.93
N LEU A 203 -12.44 -12.17 4.07
CA LEU A 203 -11.91 -12.94 2.94
C LEU A 203 -13.01 -13.75 2.22
N ASP A 204 -13.94 -14.36 2.95
CA ASP A 204 -15.08 -15.09 2.37
C ASP A 204 -16.00 -14.15 1.56
N GLU A 205 -16.32 -12.98 2.09
CA GLU A 205 -17.10 -11.97 1.38
C GLU A 205 -16.37 -11.48 0.12
N ALA A 206 -15.06 -11.19 0.23
CA ALA A 206 -14.23 -10.84 -0.93
C ALA A 206 -14.21 -11.96 -1.98
N SER A 207 -14.17 -13.23 -1.55
CA SER A 207 -14.22 -14.40 -2.42
C SER A 207 -15.54 -14.48 -3.18
N HIS A 208 -16.67 -14.26 -2.50
CA HIS A 208 -18.00 -14.21 -3.12
C HIS A 208 -18.13 -13.07 -4.15
N GLN A 209 -17.67 -11.87 -3.79
CA GLN A 209 -17.73 -10.71 -4.69
C GLN A 209 -16.75 -10.81 -5.86
N GLY A 210 -15.54 -11.32 -5.61
CA GLY A 210 -14.44 -11.44 -6.57
C GLY A 210 -14.52 -12.68 -7.45
N GLY A 211 -15.31 -13.69 -7.08
CA GLY A 211 -15.45 -14.93 -7.83
C GLY A 211 -14.19 -15.79 -7.87
N PHE A 212 -13.30 -15.67 -6.86
CA PHE A 212 -12.15 -16.55 -6.69
C PHE A 212 -12.48 -17.63 -5.65
N SER A 213 -11.64 -18.65 -5.55
CA SER A 213 -11.78 -19.73 -4.55
C SER A 213 -10.73 -19.58 -3.46
N TYR A 214 -11.06 -19.99 -2.25
CA TYR A 214 -10.10 -20.16 -1.17
C TYR A 214 -10.31 -21.50 -0.45
N LEU A 215 -9.31 -21.96 0.29
CA LEU A 215 -9.36 -23.18 1.10
C LEU A 215 -8.86 -22.86 2.50
N VAL A 216 -9.62 -23.26 3.50
CA VAL A 216 -9.26 -23.15 4.91
C VAL A 216 -9.13 -24.53 5.50
N VAL A 217 -8.13 -24.71 6.37
CA VAL A 217 -7.97 -25.88 7.22
C VAL A 217 -8.22 -25.45 8.67
N TYR A 218 -9.10 -26.13 9.37
CA TYR A 218 -9.29 -25.95 10.82
C TYR A 218 -8.45 -26.96 11.59
N TYR A 219 -7.73 -26.49 12.60
CA TYR A 219 -6.89 -27.31 13.49
C TYR A 219 -7.49 -27.36 14.89
N PRO A 220 -8.26 -28.41 15.23
CA PRO A 220 -8.93 -28.52 16.54
C PRO A 220 -7.98 -28.46 17.74
N SER A 221 -6.74 -28.95 17.58
CA SER A 221 -5.75 -28.93 18.66
C SER A 221 -5.35 -27.51 19.09
N TRP A 222 -5.46 -26.55 18.17
CA TRP A 222 -5.07 -25.15 18.39
C TRP A 222 -6.27 -24.21 18.40
N ASP A 223 -7.45 -24.73 18.07
CA ASP A 223 -8.65 -23.94 17.80
C ASP A 223 -8.34 -22.77 16.85
N ALA A 224 -7.80 -23.10 15.67
CA ALA A 224 -7.28 -22.09 14.75
C ALA A 224 -7.59 -22.42 13.29
N PHE A 225 -7.86 -21.38 12.51
CA PHE A 225 -8.07 -21.47 11.07
C PHE A 225 -6.80 -21.12 10.31
N TYR A 226 -6.44 -21.95 9.35
CA TYR A 226 -5.32 -21.73 8.45
C TYR A 226 -5.82 -21.58 7.02
N VAL A 227 -5.65 -20.38 6.45
CA VAL A 227 -5.95 -20.14 5.04
C VAL A 227 -4.85 -20.79 4.21
N LYS A 228 -5.18 -21.94 3.63
CA LYS A 228 -4.25 -22.76 2.87
C LYS A 228 -4.09 -22.28 1.44
N THR A 229 -5.17 -21.85 0.79
CA THR A 229 -5.09 -21.33 -0.57
C THR A 229 -6.00 -20.14 -0.79
N ILE A 230 -5.59 -19.19 -1.64
CA ILE A 230 -6.44 -18.15 -2.22
C ILE A 230 -6.16 -18.13 -3.72
N ALA A 231 -7.21 -18.11 -4.54
CA ALA A 231 -7.15 -18.18 -6.01
C ALA A 231 -6.25 -19.31 -6.58
N GLY A 232 -6.08 -20.39 -5.83
CA GLY A 232 -5.27 -21.56 -6.22
C GLY A 232 -3.78 -21.49 -5.83
N GLU A 233 -3.27 -20.39 -5.29
CA GLU A 233 -1.91 -20.30 -4.75
C GLU A 233 -1.89 -20.79 -3.29
N SER A 234 -0.85 -21.52 -2.85
CA SER A 234 -0.87 -22.26 -1.57
C SER A 234 0.20 -21.86 -0.54
N ASP A 235 -0.16 -22.11 0.72
CA ASP A 235 0.68 -22.22 1.93
C ASP A 235 1.37 -20.95 2.46
N TRP A 236 1.61 -19.93 1.63
CA TRP A 236 2.40 -18.74 1.97
C TRP A 236 1.59 -17.45 2.16
N TRP A 237 0.38 -17.59 2.68
CA TRP A 237 -0.52 -16.47 2.89
C TRP A 237 -0.31 -15.82 4.26
N HIS A 238 -0.05 -14.52 4.24
CA HIS A 238 -0.01 -13.65 5.41
C HIS A 238 -1.15 -12.66 5.35
N TYR A 239 -1.55 -12.12 6.49
CA TYR A 239 -2.50 -11.02 6.52
C TYR A 239 -2.08 -9.91 7.48
N TRP A 240 -2.46 -8.68 7.14
CA TRP A 240 -2.30 -7.49 7.97
C TRP A 240 -3.65 -6.81 8.14
N VAL A 241 -3.81 -6.14 9.28
CA VAL A 241 -4.92 -5.22 9.55
C VAL A 241 -4.30 -3.84 9.74
N ASP A 242 -4.63 -2.90 8.86
CA ASP A 242 -3.99 -1.57 8.77
C ASP A 242 -2.46 -1.63 8.80
N TYR A 243 -1.87 -2.57 8.05
CA TYR A 243 -0.42 -2.85 8.02
C TYR A 243 0.19 -3.31 9.35
N THR A 244 -0.61 -3.65 10.35
CA THR A 244 -0.16 -4.36 11.53
C THR A 244 -0.31 -5.85 11.29
N LEU A 245 0.76 -6.63 11.52
CA LEU A 245 0.74 -8.09 11.41
C LEU A 245 0.27 -8.68 12.76
N PRO A 246 -0.96 -9.18 12.88
CA PRO A 246 -1.44 -9.73 14.13
C PRO A 246 -0.92 -11.16 14.35
N MET A 247 -0.80 -11.53 15.63
CA MET A 247 -0.46 -12.91 16.03
C MET A 247 -1.72 -13.70 16.41
N VAL A 248 -2.81 -13.49 15.68
CA VAL A 248 -4.09 -14.19 15.84
C VAL A 248 -4.38 -14.86 14.50
N ASP A 249 -5.09 -15.97 14.47
CA ASP A 249 -5.53 -16.52 13.19
C ASP A 249 -6.71 -15.70 12.62
N ALA A 250 -6.91 -15.78 11.31
CA ALA A 250 -7.88 -14.96 10.62
C ALA A 250 -9.34 -15.20 11.08
N GLY A 251 -9.66 -16.38 11.62
CA GLY A 251 -11.00 -16.68 12.12
C GLY A 251 -11.31 -16.05 13.47
N HIS A 252 -10.27 -15.84 14.31
CA HIS A 252 -10.42 -15.27 15.65
C HIS A 252 -10.07 -13.78 15.74
N TYR A 253 -9.48 -13.19 14.70
CA TYR A 253 -9.27 -11.74 14.66
C TYR A 253 -10.60 -11.02 14.41
N LYS A 254 -11.16 -10.41 15.45
CA LYS A 254 -12.37 -9.59 15.37
C LYS A 254 -12.03 -8.18 14.89
N LEU A 255 -12.57 -7.81 13.74
CA LEU A 255 -12.49 -6.47 13.17
C LEU A 255 -13.41 -5.50 13.93
N THR A 256 -12.99 -4.24 13.98
CA THR A 256 -13.62 -3.15 14.72
C THR A 256 -13.76 -1.91 13.85
N GLU A 257 -14.53 -0.93 14.33
CA GLU A 257 -14.84 0.29 13.57
C GLU A 257 -13.64 1.20 13.30
N ASN A 258 -12.52 0.96 13.99
CA ASN A 258 -11.30 1.74 13.84
C ASN A 258 -10.37 1.18 12.77
N GLU A 259 -10.66 -0.02 12.25
CA GLU A 259 -9.83 -0.71 11.28
C GLU A 259 -10.43 -0.57 9.89
N GLU A 260 -9.62 -0.14 8.92
CA GLU A 260 -10.10 0.29 7.61
C GLU A 260 -9.68 -0.67 6.49
N GLU A 261 -8.52 -1.34 6.64
CA GLU A 261 -7.94 -2.20 5.61
C GLU A 261 -7.53 -3.58 6.16
N VAL A 262 -7.82 -4.62 5.40
CA VAL A 262 -7.21 -5.93 5.55
C VAL A 262 -6.43 -6.28 4.27
N LEU A 263 -5.13 -6.51 4.41
CA LEU A 263 -4.26 -6.96 3.33
C LEU A 263 -4.00 -8.45 3.48
N TRP A 264 -4.33 -9.25 2.49
CA TRP A 264 -3.80 -10.60 2.30
C TRP A 264 -2.65 -10.57 1.31
N GLY A 265 -1.50 -11.16 1.66
CA GLY A 265 -0.33 -11.15 0.80
C GLY A 265 0.36 -12.50 0.75
N TYR A 266 0.61 -12.97 -0.46
CA TYR A 266 1.46 -14.13 -0.71
C TYR A 266 2.93 -13.74 -0.58
N LEU A 267 3.64 -14.42 0.32
CA LEU A 267 5.08 -14.24 0.47
C LEU A 267 5.72 -15.52 1.00
N GLU A 268 6.61 -16.14 0.20
CA GLU A 268 7.38 -17.34 0.58
C GLU A 268 8.51 -17.03 1.57
N ASP A 269 8.21 -16.18 2.54
CA ASP A 269 9.06 -15.84 3.65
C ASP A 269 8.20 -15.89 4.91
N TRP A 270 8.80 -16.41 5.95
CA TRP A 270 8.26 -16.40 7.29
C TRP A 270 8.21 -14.95 7.81
N SER A 271 9.17 -14.11 7.41
CA SER A 271 9.24 -12.69 7.80
C SER A 271 8.32 -11.86 6.89
N ALA A 272 7.07 -11.75 7.30
CA ALA A 272 6.05 -11.05 6.54
C ALA A 272 6.33 -9.54 6.48
N HIS A 273 6.64 -9.03 5.29
CA HIS A 273 6.77 -7.59 5.03
C HIS A 273 5.88 -7.16 3.88
N ALA A 274 5.39 -5.93 3.96
CA ALA A 274 4.53 -5.34 2.93
C ALA A 274 5.06 -3.97 2.52
N LEU A 275 5.04 -3.68 1.22
CA LEU A 275 5.33 -2.35 0.71
C LEU A 275 4.08 -1.48 0.79
N ARG A 276 4.36 -0.19 0.95
CA ARG A 276 3.41 0.91 0.88
C ARG A 276 3.97 1.94 -0.08
N ILE A 277 3.09 2.66 -0.75
CA ILE A 277 3.49 3.67 -1.72
C ILE A 277 2.83 5.01 -1.40
N LYS A 278 3.50 6.10 -1.79
CA LYS A 278 2.93 7.44 -1.74
C LYS A 278 3.47 8.24 -2.89
N VAL A 279 2.59 8.95 -3.60
CA VAL A 279 2.98 9.93 -4.60
C VAL A 279 2.87 11.33 -4.00
N SER A 280 3.78 12.23 -4.35
CA SER A 280 3.75 13.61 -3.87
C SER A 280 2.57 14.40 -4.43
N LYS A 281 2.09 14.02 -5.62
CA LYS A 281 0.95 14.61 -6.34
C LYS A 281 0.24 13.52 -7.14
N ASN A 282 -1.09 13.52 -7.12
CA ASN A 282 -1.91 12.62 -7.95
C ASN A 282 -2.26 13.24 -9.31
N THR A 283 -2.02 14.55 -9.48
CA THR A 283 -2.19 15.29 -10.73
C THR A 283 -0.94 16.11 -10.98
N VAL A 284 -0.34 15.97 -12.17
CA VAL A 284 0.87 16.67 -12.59
C VAL A 284 0.76 17.09 -14.04
N ASN A 285 1.46 18.14 -14.44
CA ASN A 285 1.56 18.49 -15.84
C ASN A 285 2.59 17.62 -16.57
N VAL A 286 2.46 17.52 -17.89
CA VAL A 286 3.50 16.93 -18.75
C VAL A 286 4.86 17.58 -18.45
N PHE A 287 5.89 16.76 -18.23
CA PHE A 287 7.24 17.10 -17.76
C PHE A 287 7.37 17.64 -16.34
N GLU A 288 6.28 17.88 -15.61
CA GLU A 288 6.35 18.24 -14.21
C GLU A 288 6.95 17.09 -13.39
N LYS A 289 7.81 17.44 -12.42
CA LYS A 289 8.44 16.46 -11.55
C LYS A 289 7.53 16.13 -10.37
N PHE A 290 7.44 14.86 -10.06
CA PHE A 290 6.84 14.37 -8.82
C PHE A 290 7.69 13.25 -8.21
N THR A 291 7.49 13.01 -6.92
CA THR A 291 8.24 12.00 -6.18
C THR A 291 7.29 10.87 -5.80
N VAL A 292 7.74 9.64 -6.01
CA VAL A 292 7.14 8.43 -5.46
C VAL A 292 8.02 7.98 -4.29
N THR A 293 7.40 7.74 -3.14
CA THR A 293 8.06 7.24 -1.93
C THR A 293 7.54 5.85 -1.63
N VAL A 294 8.45 4.90 -1.44
CA VAL A 294 8.17 3.51 -1.04
C VAL A 294 8.69 3.29 0.37
N TYR A 295 7.84 2.72 1.21
CA TYR A 295 8.11 2.44 2.61
C TYR A 295 7.51 1.09 2.99
N ASN A 296 7.96 0.53 4.11
CA ASN A 296 7.43 -0.73 4.62
C ASN A 296 6.20 -0.51 5.53
N GLU A 297 5.66 -1.60 6.07
CA GLU A 297 4.54 -1.60 7.01
C GLU A 297 4.76 -0.69 8.24
N SER A 298 6.01 -0.49 8.65
CA SER A 298 6.43 0.37 9.77
C SER A 298 6.76 1.81 9.36
N LEU A 299 6.35 2.25 8.15
CA LEU A 299 6.65 3.58 7.59
C LEU A 299 8.15 3.90 7.45
N SER A 300 8.99 2.87 7.38
CA SER A 300 10.43 3.03 7.14
C SER A 300 10.72 3.01 5.65
N PRO A 301 11.60 3.90 5.13
CA PRO A 301 11.92 3.97 3.71
C PRO A 301 12.55 2.68 3.21
N VAL A 302 12.22 2.28 1.98
CA VAL A 302 12.75 1.06 1.35
C VAL A 302 13.60 1.42 0.14
N GLU A 303 14.92 1.29 0.29
CA GLU A 303 15.90 1.46 -0.80
C GLU A 303 15.81 0.31 -1.83
N ASN A 304 16.07 0.60 -3.12
CA ASN A 304 16.12 -0.39 -4.19
C ASN A 304 14.81 -1.18 -4.37
N ALA A 305 13.66 -0.59 -4.01
CA ALA A 305 12.36 -1.08 -4.46
C ALA A 305 12.15 -0.68 -5.92
N VAL A 306 11.51 -1.55 -6.70
CA VAL A 306 11.17 -1.28 -8.10
C VAL A 306 9.81 -0.60 -8.12
N VAL A 307 9.76 0.66 -8.54
CA VAL A 307 8.54 1.40 -8.83
C VAL A 307 8.20 1.19 -10.31
N TYR A 308 7.04 0.61 -10.56
CA TYR A 308 6.48 0.45 -11.89
C TYR A 308 5.59 1.64 -12.23
N VAL A 309 5.76 2.17 -13.44
CA VAL A 309 4.90 3.17 -14.06
C VAL A 309 4.52 2.60 -15.42
N ASP A 310 3.33 2.03 -15.51
CA ASP A 310 2.93 1.11 -16.59
C ASP A 310 4.00 0.01 -16.83
N SER A 311 4.68 0.06 -17.99
CA SER A 311 5.73 -0.90 -18.37
C SER A 311 7.15 -0.43 -18.04
N SER A 312 7.32 0.72 -17.39
CA SER A 312 8.62 1.30 -17.07
C SER A 312 8.98 1.05 -15.61
N GLU A 313 10.25 0.76 -15.35
CA GLU A 313 10.76 0.42 -14.03
C GLU A 313 11.76 1.46 -13.54
N TYR A 314 11.65 1.83 -12.26
CA TYR A 314 12.57 2.76 -11.60
C TYR A 314 12.94 2.27 -10.21
N LEU A 315 14.16 2.52 -9.77
CA LEU A 315 14.63 2.11 -8.44
C LEU A 315 14.58 3.27 -7.46
N THR A 316 14.14 3.00 -6.24
CA THR A 316 14.18 3.95 -5.13
C THR A 316 15.59 4.14 -4.57
N ASP A 317 15.89 5.36 -4.10
CA ASP A 317 17.11 5.72 -3.40
C ASP A 317 17.11 5.29 -1.91
N GLU A 318 18.17 5.64 -1.16
CA GLU A 318 18.32 5.30 0.27
C GLU A 318 17.21 5.85 1.18
N ASN A 319 16.45 6.85 0.69
CA ASN A 319 15.32 7.45 1.38
C ASN A 319 13.99 6.87 0.90
N GLY A 320 14.02 5.80 0.10
CA GLY A 320 12.84 5.18 -0.49
C GLY A 320 12.21 6.01 -1.60
N ASN A 321 12.90 6.99 -2.17
CA ASN A 321 12.32 7.92 -3.13
C ASN A 321 12.77 7.65 -4.57
N VAL A 322 11.88 7.94 -5.51
CA VAL A 322 12.21 8.13 -6.94
C VAL A 322 11.52 9.39 -7.44
N THR A 323 12.25 10.23 -8.19
CA THR A 323 11.68 11.43 -8.83
C THR A 323 11.43 11.15 -10.31
N LEU A 324 10.19 11.31 -10.73
CA LEU A 324 9.69 11.01 -12.08
C LEU A 324 9.24 12.29 -12.79
N SER A 325 9.17 12.21 -14.12
CA SER A 325 8.66 13.27 -15.01
C SER A 325 8.17 12.59 -16.28
N LEU A 326 6.88 12.74 -16.59
CA LEU A 326 6.20 12.00 -17.67
C LEU A 326 5.94 12.92 -18.87
N SER A 327 6.27 12.46 -20.07
CA SER A 327 6.26 13.28 -21.30
C SER A 327 4.96 13.21 -22.09
N VAL A 328 4.03 12.35 -21.67
CA VAL A 328 2.76 12.09 -22.35
C VAL A 328 1.65 12.26 -21.33
N ALA A 329 0.55 12.89 -21.75
CA ALA A 329 -0.64 13.05 -20.91
C ALA A 329 -1.45 11.75 -20.85
N GLY A 330 -2.08 11.49 -19.71
CA GLY A 330 -2.86 10.27 -19.47
C GLY A 330 -2.86 9.86 -18.01
N ASP A 331 -3.56 8.76 -17.72
CA ASP A 331 -3.58 8.12 -16.41
C ASP A 331 -2.49 7.05 -16.35
N TYR A 332 -1.63 7.15 -15.33
CA TYR A 332 -0.54 6.21 -15.10
C TYR A 332 -0.78 5.46 -13.80
N GLU A 333 -0.86 4.12 -13.87
CA GLU A 333 -0.90 3.28 -12.69
C GLU A 333 0.52 3.09 -12.15
N ILE A 334 0.69 3.35 -10.86
CA ILE A 334 1.97 3.28 -10.16
C ILE A 334 1.84 2.33 -8.96
N TYR A 335 2.78 1.39 -8.84
CA TYR A 335 2.93 0.49 -7.71
C TYR A 335 4.40 0.11 -7.53
N ALA A 336 4.74 -0.53 -6.41
CA ALA A 336 6.10 -0.95 -6.10
C ALA A 336 6.18 -2.43 -5.75
N GLU A 337 7.28 -3.07 -6.17
CA GLU A 337 7.63 -4.42 -5.78
C GLU A 337 9.08 -4.50 -5.29
N LYS A 338 9.35 -5.49 -4.44
CA LYS A 338 10.69 -5.85 -4.01
C LYS A 338 10.69 -7.29 -3.51
N ASN A 339 11.71 -8.07 -3.87
CA ASN A 339 11.88 -9.42 -3.32
C ASN A 339 11.89 -9.38 -1.78
N GLY A 340 11.15 -10.30 -1.16
CA GLY A 340 10.97 -10.34 0.29
C GLY A 340 9.84 -9.46 0.83
N TYR A 341 9.05 -8.83 -0.05
CA TYR A 341 7.89 -8.02 0.32
C TYR A 341 6.66 -8.37 -0.51
N VAL A 342 5.50 -8.24 0.10
CA VAL A 342 4.22 -8.11 -0.61
C VAL A 342 4.20 -6.75 -1.31
N ARG A 343 3.71 -6.71 -2.56
CA ARG A 343 3.69 -5.49 -3.39
C ARG A 343 2.82 -4.39 -2.78
N SER A 344 3.12 -3.15 -3.12
CA SER A 344 2.34 -2.01 -2.65
C SER A 344 0.97 -1.94 -3.31
N GLU A 345 0.12 -1.09 -2.76
CA GLU A 345 -1.12 -0.68 -3.39
C GLU A 345 -0.82 0.02 -4.72
N LYS A 346 -1.81 0.01 -5.60
CA LYS A 346 -1.78 0.74 -6.87
C LYS A 346 -2.37 2.12 -6.66
N THR A 347 -1.68 3.13 -7.15
CA THR A 347 -2.16 4.52 -7.17
C THR A 347 -2.11 5.07 -8.58
N THR A 348 -3.02 5.99 -8.91
CA THR A 348 -3.08 6.61 -10.24
C THR A 348 -2.53 8.02 -10.19
N VAL A 349 -1.62 8.34 -11.10
CA VAL A 349 -1.17 9.72 -11.35
C VAL A 349 -1.74 10.18 -12.68
N HIS A 350 -2.53 11.25 -12.65
CA HIS A 350 -3.08 11.91 -13.81
C HIS A 350 -2.09 12.94 -14.35
N VAL A 351 -1.68 12.78 -15.61
CA VAL A 351 -0.77 13.70 -16.30
C VAL A 351 -1.55 14.54 -17.29
N GLU A 352 -1.60 15.85 -17.07
CA GLU A 352 -2.37 16.80 -17.89
C GLU A 352 -1.49 17.59 -18.86
N LYS A 353 -2.08 17.98 -20.00
CA LYS A 353 -1.47 18.99 -20.87
C LYS A 353 -1.77 20.38 -20.31
N VAL A 354 -0.74 21.21 -20.21
CA VAL A 354 -0.91 22.65 -19.88
C VAL A 354 -1.66 23.41 -20.97
N VAL A 355 -1.51 22.98 -22.22
CA VAL A 355 -2.18 23.55 -23.39
C VAL A 355 -2.51 22.45 -24.39
N GLU A 356 -3.71 22.51 -24.96
CA GLU A 356 -4.17 21.59 -26.00
C GLU A 356 -4.92 22.35 -27.11
N ILE A 357 -4.58 22.08 -28.36
CA ILE A 357 -5.32 22.59 -29.52
C ILE A 357 -6.58 21.75 -29.71
N VAL A 358 -7.70 22.21 -29.13
CA VAL A 358 -9.01 21.54 -29.24
C VAL A 358 -9.67 21.79 -30.60
N LYS A 359 -9.35 22.90 -31.27
CA LYS A 359 -9.77 23.19 -32.64
C LYS A 359 -8.60 23.65 -33.50
N PRO A 360 -8.36 23.03 -34.67
CA PRO A 360 -9.12 21.92 -35.26
C PRO A 360 -8.98 20.58 -34.51
N ALA A 361 -10.08 19.83 -34.45
CA ALA A 361 -10.08 18.45 -33.98
C ALA A 361 -9.45 17.51 -35.02
N ASP A 362 -8.90 16.40 -34.56
CA ASP A 362 -8.29 15.39 -35.43
C ASP A 362 -9.31 14.70 -36.32
N ASN A 363 -8.85 14.16 -37.46
CA ASN A 363 -9.66 13.42 -38.43
C ASN A 363 -10.91 14.18 -38.90
N ALA A 364 -10.72 15.47 -39.19
CA ALA A 364 -11.81 16.38 -39.50
C ALA A 364 -11.52 17.25 -40.72
N VAL A 365 -12.60 17.56 -41.45
CA VAL A 365 -12.59 18.57 -42.50
C VAL A 365 -13.35 19.79 -41.99
N TYR A 366 -12.69 20.94 -41.98
CA TYR A 366 -13.28 22.24 -41.67
C TYR A 366 -13.50 23.03 -42.95
N LEU A 367 -14.69 23.60 -43.11
CA LEU A 367 -15.04 24.51 -44.20
C LEU A 367 -15.52 25.82 -43.60
N TRP A 368 -14.79 26.91 -43.86
CA TRP A 368 -15.08 28.25 -43.31
C TRP A 368 -15.36 28.22 -41.81
N ASN A 369 -14.37 27.72 -41.05
CA ASN A 369 -14.41 27.57 -39.59
C ASN A 369 -15.43 26.55 -39.02
N LYS A 370 -16.21 25.86 -39.87
CA LYS A 370 -17.20 24.86 -39.43
C LYS A 370 -16.73 23.44 -39.68
N LYS A 371 -16.76 22.59 -38.65
CA LYS A 371 -16.50 21.15 -38.77
C LYS A 371 -17.58 20.49 -39.65
N THR A 372 -17.16 19.72 -40.64
CA THR A 372 -18.06 18.97 -41.53
C THR A 372 -18.14 17.50 -41.11
N LYS A 373 -19.04 16.74 -41.74
CA LYS A 373 -19.19 15.28 -41.53
C LYS A 373 -18.40 14.44 -42.53
N ILE A 374 -17.50 15.07 -43.30
CA ILE A 374 -16.73 14.37 -44.32
C ILE A 374 -15.64 13.54 -43.62
N PRO A 375 -15.59 12.21 -43.83
CA PRO A 375 -14.54 11.38 -43.26
C PRO A 375 -13.21 11.72 -43.93
N TYR A 376 -12.21 12.02 -43.12
CA TYR A 376 -10.86 12.34 -43.58
C TYR A 376 -9.85 11.91 -42.52
N CYS A 377 -8.74 11.30 -42.94
CA CYS A 377 -7.64 10.91 -42.07
C CYS A 377 -6.66 12.09 -42.00
N GLY A 378 -6.54 12.73 -40.84
CA GLY A 378 -5.82 13.99 -40.66
C GLY A 378 -6.74 15.22 -40.58
N ILE A 379 -6.18 16.42 -40.78
CA ILE A 379 -6.92 17.68 -40.63
C ILE A 379 -6.88 18.46 -41.95
N LEU A 380 -8.04 18.70 -42.57
CA LEU A 380 -8.17 19.50 -43.79
C LEU A 380 -8.96 20.78 -43.51
N ILE A 381 -8.34 21.92 -43.75
CA ILE A 381 -8.93 23.25 -43.55
C ILE A 381 -9.17 23.91 -44.91
N LEU A 382 -10.43 24.22 -45.20
CA LEU A 382 -10.87 24.92 -46.40
C LEU A 382 -11.38 26.32 -46.00
N GLY A 383 -10.56 27.35 -46.21
CA GLY A 383 -10.84 28.74 -45.80
C GLY A 383 -10.15 29.15 -44.50
N HIS A 384 -10.74 30.09 -43.76
CA HIS A 384 -10.26 30.47 -42.42
C HIS A 384 -10.71 29.47 -41.35
N ILE A 385 -9.98 29.44 -40.25
CA ILE A 385 -10.34 28.68 -39.05
C ILE A 385 -9.88 29.45 -37.81
N ASP A 386 -10.65 29.36 -36.73
CA ASP A 386 -10.24 29.79 -35.40
C ASP A 386 -9.57 28.61 -34.71
N ILE A 387 -8.33 28.82 -34.31
CA ILE A 387 -7.54 27.90 -33.51
C ILE A 387 -7.92 28.18 -32.06
N GLU A 388 -8.66 27.25 -31.47
CA GLU A 388 -9.13 27.34 -30.09
C GLU A 388 -8.25 26.39 -29.27
N VAL A 389 -7.76 26.88 -28.13
CA VAL A 389 -6.96 26.08 -27.20
C VAL A 389 -7.65 25.98 -25.86
N GLU A 390 -7.50 24.84 -25.22
CA GLU A 390 -7.84 24.63 -23.82
C GLU A 390 -6.55 24.66 -23.01
N THR A 391 -6.59 25.33 -21.86
CA THR A 391 -5.44 25.50 -20.97
C THR A 391 -5.87 25.32 -19.53
N ILE A 392 -4.91 25.01 -18.66
CA ILE A 392 -5.12 25.18 -17.21
C ILE A 392 -5.30 26.68 -16.86
N ASP A 393 -5.88 26.95 -15.69
CA ASP A 393 -6.19 28.32 -15.23
C ASP A 393 -4.96 29.23 -15.08
N ASP A 394 -3.79 28.64 -14.79
CA ASP A 394 -2.53 29.37 -14.48
C ASP A 394 -1.75 29.85 -15.72
N VAL A 395 -2.31 29.69 -16.92
CA VAL A 395 -1.70 30.19 -18.16
C VAL A 395 -1.96 31.69 -18.32
N GLU A 396 -0.89 32.47 -18.47
CA GLU A 396 -0.94 33.93 -18.61
C GLU A 396 -1.04 34.40 -20.06
N LYS A 397 -0.44 33.64 -20.98
CA LYS A 397 -0.48 33.93 -22.41
C LYS A 397 -0.27 32.67 -23.23
N VAL A 398 -0.84 32.66 -24.43
CA VAL A 398 -0.61 31.64 -25.46
C VAL A 398 -0.06 32.31 -26.72
N GLU A 399 1.05 31.79 -27.21
CA GLU A 399 1.61 32.19 -28.49
C GLU A 399 1.26 31.17 -29.58
N PHE A 400 0.73 31.65 -30.69
CA PHE A 400 0.34 30.85 -31.84
C PHE A 400 1.38 30.99 -32.95
N TYR A 401 1.85 29.85 -33.43
CA TYR A 401 2.86 29.74 -34.46
C TYR A 401 2.34 28.96 -35.66
N VAL A 402 2.81 29.34 -36.85
CA VAL A 402 2.59 28.62 -38.11
C VAL A 402 3.94 28.32 -38.73
N ASP A 403 4.26 27.05 -38.94
CA ASP A 403 5.55 26.59 -39.47
C ASP A 403 6.74 27.23 -38.69
N ASP A 404 6.67 27.14 -37.36
CA ASP A 404 7.61 27.72 -36.37
C ASP A 404 7.76 29.26 -36.39
N LYS A 405 6.92 29.97 -37.15
CA LYS A 405 6.87 31.43 -37.15
C LYS A 405 5.75 31.93 -36.25
N LEU A 406 6.08 32.81 -35.29
CA LEU A 406 5.11 33.47 -34.42
C LEU A 406 4.13 34.31 -35.27
N GLU A 407 2.84 34.07 -35.09
CA GLU A 407 1.76 34.77 -35.79
C GLU A 407 0.92 35.63 -34.83
N TYR A 408 0.69 35.16 -33.61
CA TYR A 408 -0.11 35.89 -32.62
C TYR A 408 0.28 35.54 -31.19
N THR A 409 0.07 36.48 -30.27
CA THR A 409 0.18 36.28 -28.83
C THR A 409 -1.14 36.72 -28.23
N ASP A 410 -1.83 35.78 -27.58
CA ASP A 410 -3.06 36.03 -26.86
C ASP A 410 -2.79 36.06 -25.36
N THR A 411 -3.38 37.02 -24.66
CA THR A 411 -3.24 37.24 -23.23
C THR A 411 -4.59 37.28 -22.51
N GLU A 412 -5.69 37.04 -23.22
CA GLU A 412 -7.04 37.08 -22.68
C GLU A 412 -7.72 35.72 -22.90
N GLN A 413 -8.25 35.13 -21.83
CA GLN A 413 -9.01 33.88 -21.93
C GLN A 413 -10.44 34.16 -22.43
N PRO A 414 -11.05 33.26 -23.24
CA PRO A 414 -10.46 32.04 -23.79
C PRO A 414 -9.44 32.35 -24.90
N PHE A 415 -8.31 31.64 -24.89
CA PHE A 415 -7.24 31.88 -25.86
C PHE A 415 -7.62 31.37 -27.25
N GLU A 416 -7.65 32.26 -28.24
CA GLU A 416 -8.00 31.90 -29.61
C GLU A 416 -7.26 32.72 -30.66
N TRP A 417 -7.02 32.11 -31.82
CA TRP A 417 -6.40 32.80 -32.94
C TRP A 417 -6.94 32.38 -34.30
N ARG A 418 -7.30 33.36 -35.14
CA ARG A 418 -7.80 33.10 -36.49
C ARG A 418 -6.67 32.89 -37.51
N LEU A 419 -6.51 31.66 -37.97
CA LEU A 419 -5.70 31.35 -39.15
C LEU A 419 -6.45 31.75 -40.42
N ASN A 420 -5.98 32.82 -41.09
CA ASN A 420 -6.55 33.32 -42.33
C ASN A 420 -5.50 33.76 -43.36
N GLN A 421 -4.49 32.92 -43.58
CA GLN A 421 -3.43 33.18 -44.55
C GLN A 421 -3.74 32.50 -45.90
N LYS A 422 -3.23 33.07 -47.01
CA LYS A 422 -3.36 32.44 -48.34
C LYS A 422 -2.59 31.13 -48.35
N SER A 423 -3.25 30.04 -48.73
CA SER A 423 -2.60 28.72 -48.82
C SER A 423 -3.21 27.86 -49.91
N PHE A 424 -2.43 26.95 -50.51
CA PHE A 424 -2.89 26.07 -51.58
C PHE A 424 -2.49 24.61 -51.30
N PHE A 425 -3.35 23.88 -50.59
CA PHE A 425 -3.11 22.51 -50.13
C PHE A 425 -1.74 22.32 -49.48
N LYS A 426 -1.28 23.34 -48.73
CA LYS A 426 0.00 23.31 -48.05
C LYS A 426 -0.15 22.49 -46.77
N LYS A 427 0.78 21.56 -46.54
CA LYS A 427 1.00 21.00 -45.21
C LYS A 427 1.61 22.08 -44.33
N THR A 428 1.01 22.29 -43.17
CA THR A 428 1.37 23.36 -42.25
C THR A 428 1.31 22.83 -40.83
N THR A 429 2.29 23.19 -40.02
CA THR A 429 2.27 22.91 -38.58
C THR A 429 1.73 24.11 -37.84
N ILE A 430 0.67 23.91 -37.07
CA ILE A 430 0.13 24.89 -36.13
C ILE A 430 0.65 24.51 -34.74
N LYS A 431 1.20 25.47 -34.02
CA LYS A 431 1.72 25.27 -32.66
C LYS A 431 1.14 26.33 -31.73
N ALA A 432 0.59 25.89 -30.62
CA ALA A 432 0.17 26.76 -29.52
C ALA A 432 1.14 26.56 -28.37
N LYS A 433 1.74 27.64 -27.89
CA LYS A 433 2.72 27.61 -26.82
C LYS A 433 2.23 28.46 -25.64
N ALA A 434 1.85 27.80 -24.56
CA ALA A 434 1.40 28.42 -23.32
C ALA A 434 2.56 28.71 -22.37
N TYR A 435 2.40 29.77 -21.58
CA TYR A 435 3.37 30.21 -20.59
C TYR A 435 2.68 30.35 -19.23
N ILE A 436 3.16 29.59 -18.25
CA ILE A 436 2.62 29.60 -16.89
C ILE A 436 3.44 30.51 -15.97
N MET A 437 2.79 31.04 -14.93
CA MET A 437 3.50 31.59 -13.78
C MET A 437 3.99 30.44 -12.91
N ASP A 438 5.28 30.36 -12.59
CA ASP A 438 5.71 29.49 -11.48
C ASP A 438 5.16 30.06 -10.16
N ASN A 439 4.80 29.19 -9.22
CA ASN A 439 4.37 29.59 -7.87
C ASN A 439 5.56 30.01 -6.97
N ASP A 440 6.63 30.51 -7.57
CA ASP A 440 7.80 31.00 -6.86
C ASP A 440 7.49 32.35 -6.18
N ASP A 441 7.93 32.55 -4.94
CA ASP A 441 7.64 33.72 -4.09
C ASP A 441 7.95 35.05 -4.79
N THR A 442 8.95 35.03 -5.67
CA THR A 442 9.37 36.18 -6.49
C THR A 442 8.27 36.65 -7.44
N PHE A 443 7.53 35.72 -8.05
CA PHE A 443 6.51 36.03 -9.04
C PHE A 443 5.21 36.51 -8.40
N HIS A 444 4.84 35.92 -7.27
CA HIS A 444 3.77 36.41 -6.43
C HIS A 444 3.99 37.88 -6.04
N THR A 445 5.23 38.21 -5.66
CA THR A 445 5.64 39.58 -5.33
C THR A 445 5.52 40.53 -6.53
N ILE A 446 5.98 40.13 -7.73
CA ILE A 446 5.86 40.94 -8.94
C ILE A 446 4.38 41.17 -9.31
N ARG A 447 3.54 40.14 -9.23
CA ARG A 447 2.09 40.23 -9.52
C ARG A 447 1.39 41.17 -8.55
N GLN A 448 1.66 41.05 -7.24
CA GLN A 448 1.14 41.97 -6.23
C GLN A 448 1.56 43.41 -6.51
N LEU A 449 2.84 43.64 -6.82
CA LEU A 449 3.35 44.98 -7.14
C LEU A 449 2.64 45.58 -8.36
N LEU A 450 2.42 44.79 -9.42
CA LEU A 450 1.67 45.22 -10.59
C LEU A 450 0.22 45.58 -10.24
N MET A 451 -0.48 44.78 -9.44
CA MET A 451 -1.84 45.09 -8.96
C MET A 451 -1.89 46.39 -8.15
N TYR A 452 -0.93 46.60 -7.25
CA TYR A 452 -0.84 47.85 -6.49
C TYR A 452 -0.56 49.06 -7.39
N ILE A 453 0.28 48.91 -8.41
CA ILE A 453 0.56 49.96 -9.38
C ILE A 453 -0.70 50.31 -10.18
N ASP A 454 -1.47 49.33 -10.64
CA ASP A 454 -2.70 49.56 -11.40
C ASP A 454 -3.77 50.25 -10.54
N LEU A 455 -3.98 49.80 -9.30
CA LEU A 455 -4.90 50.42 -8.34
C LEU A 455 -4.52 51.88 -8.02
N LEU A 456 -3.22 52.16 -7.88
CA LEU A 456 -2.72 53.51 -7.64
C LEU A 456 -2.84 54.40 -8.90
N SER A 457 -2.62 53.83 -10.08
CA SER A 457 -2.72 54.54 -11.37
C SER A 457 -4.16 54.94 -11.69
N GLU A 458 -5.14 54.14 -11.28
CA GLU A 458 -6.57 54.47 -11.40
C GLU A 458 -6.99 55.59 -10.42
N LYS A 459 -6.40 55.60 -9.22
CA LYS A 459 -6.72 56.56 -8.16
C LYS A 459 -6.09 57.95 -8.34
N TYR A 460 -4.88 58.02 -8.89
CA TYR A 460 -4.13 59.25 -9.06
C TYR A 460 -3.87 59.50 -10.54
N SER A 461 -4.65 60.40 -11.15
CA SER A 461 -4.52 60.77 -12.56
C SER A 461 -3.11 61.31 -12.85
N THR A 462 -2.29 60.46 -13.47
CA THR A 462 -0.88 60.57 -13.93
C THR A 462 0.24 60.30 -12.91
N ILE A 463 1.26 59.52 -13.33
CA ILE A 463 2.70 59.86 -13.34
C ILE A 463 3.47 58.78 -14.14
N ARG A 464 4.26 59.20 -15.16
CA ARG A 464 5.17 58.35 -15.99
C ARG A 464 6.06 57.34 -15.22
N VAL A 465 6.27 57.58 -13.92
CA VAL A 465 7.05 56.69 -13.03
C VAL A 465 6.34 55.36 -12.80
N PHE A 466 4.99 55.35 -12.68
CA PHE A 466 4.24 54.09 -12.55
C PHE A 466 4.29 53.28 -13.85
N ASP A 467 4.18 53.93 -15.01
CA ASP A 467 4.36 53.27 -16.31
C ASP A 467 5.77 52.68 -16.46
N ALA A 468 6.80 53.42 -16.05
CA ALA A 468 8.19 52.95 -16.08
C ALA A 468 8.42 51.76 -15.12
N LEU A 469 7.84 51.81 -13.92
CA LEU A 469 7.90 50.72 -12.94
C LEU A 469 7.16 49.48 -13.44
N LYS A 470 5.97 49.66 -14.03
CA LYS A 470 5.18 48.61 -14.67
C LYS A 470 5.97 47.96 -15.80
N THR A 471 6.55 48.77 -16.69
CA THR A 471 7.40 48.29 -17.81
C THR A 471 8.60 47.51 -17.30
N HIS A 472 9.27 47.99 -16.25
CA HIS A 472 10.41 47.29 -15.66
C HIS A 472 10.02 45.96 -15.03
N LEU A 473 8.95 45.92 -14.23
CA LEU A 473 8.43 44.69 -13.63
C LEU A 473 7.98 43.69 -14.71
N GLN A 474 7.35 44.15 -15.79
CA GLN A 474 7.03 43.32 -16.95
C GLN A 474 8.30 42.77 -17.64
N SER A 475 9.35 43.57 -17.76
CA SER A 475 10.63 43.10 -18.35
C SER A 475 11.33 42.02 -17.50
N LEU A 476 11.08 42.00 -16.19
CA LEU A 476 11.56 40.95 -15.29
C LEU A 476 10.70 39.67 -15.37
N LYS A 477 9.44 39.81 -15.75
CA LYS A 477 8.46 38.72 -15.89
C LYS A 477 8.77 37.82 -17.09
N GLU A 478 9.14 38.41 -18.22
CA GLU A 478 9.31 37.72 -19.51
C GLU A 478 10.36 36.58 -19.52
N PRO A 479 11.58 36.74 -18.97
CA PRO A 479 12.56 35.66 -18.93
C PRO A 479 12.09 34.45 -18.12
N ILE A 480 11.33 34.68 -17.05
CA ILE A 480 10.83 33.63 -16.15
C ILE A 480 9.72 32.84 -16.84
N LEU A 481 8.73 33.53 -17.43
CA LEU A 481 7.70 32.90 -18.26
C LEU A 481 8.33 31.99 -19.32
N SER A 482 9.35 32.48 -20.01
CA SER A 482 9.97 31.74 -21.13
C SER A 482 10.59 30.40 -20.73
N GLN A 483 10.96 30.22 -19.46
CA GLN A 483 11.50 28.96 -18.95
C GLN A 483 10.41 27.92 -18.69
N ASN A 484 9.19 28.36 -18.35
CA ASN A 484 8.06 27.49 -18.01
C ASN A 484 7.01 27.55 -19.12
N SER A 485 7.39 27.05 -20.29
CA SER A 485 6.54 27.06 -21.47
C SER A 485 6.24 25.65 -21.97
N PHE A 486 5.00 25.45 -22.38
CA PHE A 486 4.45 24.17 -22.82
C PHE A 486 3.81 24.35 -24.18
N ALA A 487 3.88 23.35 -25.04
CA ALA A 487 3.36 23.48 -26.39
C ALA A 487 2.57 22.25 -26.83
N ASP A 488 1.58 22.49 -27.67
CA ASP A 488 0.85 21.47 -28.42
C ASP A 488 0.91 21.84 -29.91
N GLU A 489 1.01 20.81 -30.76
CA GLU A 489 1.26 20.97 -32.19
C GLU A 489 0.33 20.07 -33.01
N LYS A 490 -0.17 20.60 -34.13
CA LYS A 490 -0.96 19.84 -35.10
C LYS A 490 -0.48 20.07 -36.53
N GLU A 491 -0.30 18.98 -37.27
CA GLU A 491 -0.12 19.04 -38.72
C GLU A 491 -1.48 19.14 -39.41
N VAL A 492 -1.63 20.15 -40.27
CA VAL A 492 -2.85 20.41 -41.02
C VAL A 492 -2.57 20.59 -42.50
N VAL A 493 -3.56 20.32 -43.35
CA VAL A 493 -3.55 20.68 -44.76
C VAL A 493 -4.48 21.87 -44.97
N VAL A 494 -3.95 23.00 -45.45
CA VAL A 494 -4.72 24.24 -45.61
C VAL A 494 -4.90 24.59 -47.08
N LEU A 495 -6.15 24.82 -47.49
CA LEU A 495 -6.50 25.51 -48.73
C LEU A 495 -7.29 26.76 -48.36
N ASN A 496 -6.69 27.93 -48.57
CA ASN A 496 -7.37 29.21 -48.42
C ASN A 496 -7.02 30.12 -49.60
N LEU A 497 -7.92 30.15 -50.58
CA LEU A 497 -7.78 30.97 -51.79
C LEU A 497 -8.22 32.43 -51.56
N PHE A 498 -8.96 32.69 -50.49
CA PHE A 498 -9.61 33.98 -50.22
C PHE A 498 -9.35 34.44 -48.78
N PRO A 499 -8.09 34.65 -48.37
CA PRO A 499 -7.84 35.46 -47.19
C PRO A 499 -8.38 36.85 -47.52
N CYS A 500 -9.37 37.33 -46.76
CA CYS A 500 -10.12 38.57 -46.97
C CYS A 500 -11.34 38.50 -47.93
N ILE A 501 -12.47 37.97 -47.46
CA ILE A 501 -13.80 38.59 -47.71
C ILE A 501 -14.47 38.79 -46.35
N HIS A 502 -13.93 39.68 -45.51
CA HIS A 502 -14.61 40.40 -44.42
C HIS A 502 -13.60 41.34 -43.77
N ARG A 503 -13.45 42.55 -44.35
CA ARG A 503 -13.26 43.77 -43.56
C ARG A 503 -14.68 44.29 -43.34
N GLY A 504 -15.26 43.97 -42.20
CA GLY A 504 -16.36 44.74 -41.63
C GLY A 504 -15.75 45.49 -40.47
N ASP A 505 -15.73 46.82 -40.60
CA ASP A 505 -15.39 47.77 -39.54
C ASP A 505 -16.30 47.62 -38.31
#